data_AF-A0A3N5JA62-F1
#
_entry.id   AF-A0A3N5JA62-F1
#
_cell.length_a   1.000
_cell.length_b   1.000
_cell.length_c   1.000
_cell.angle_alpha   90.00
_cell.angle_beta   90.00
_cell.angle_gamma   90.00
#
_symmetry.space_group_name_H-M   'P 1'
#
loop_
_entity.id
_entity.type
_entity.pdbx_description
1 polymer ?
#
loop_
_entity_poly.entity_id
_entity_poly.type
_entity_poly.pdbx_seq_one_letter_code
_entity_poly.pdbx_strand_id
1 'polypeptide(L)'
;MKNLIFYSVLFIAPSFLWADSGADGGYAGAFLRMGIEARSKSLGDAYTAVAEGPTAGIFNPAALPHLGSRQAVLSFSFLPLDRQLDFIGIALPIRPQVANTSGPHPLNAGIMIGWVHAGVSNIDGRDSAGNHTMNLSNSENAFYMGFALSPTPWMSIGIAGKILYHRIPDIAEQGGALTSRGFGLDVGIFAKPIDGLSIGAALRDNMSKYSWNTDKVYERGTSSTYKFPRILRLGAAYSIPQDWLLLVADIETSDVQNPRYHAGMEFSLEEIGSLRLGWDHDKPTFGLGLKTKILGHLTALNYAFSPTLDSLSPDHVLTWSFDF
;
A
#
# COMPACT_ATOMS: atom_id res chain seq x y z
N MET A 1 -23.59 -38.67 -22.34
CA MET A 1 -24.30 -37.42 -21.99
C MET A 1 -23.85 -37.04 -20.58
N LYS A 2 -22.99 -36.03 -20.46
CA LYS A 2 -22.41 -35.58 -19.18
C LYS A 2 -23.30 -34.48 -18.61
N ASN A 3 -23.79 -34.68 -17.39
CA ASN A 3 -24.62 -33.71 -16.68
C ASN A 3 -23.73 -32.55 -16.20
N LEU A 4 -23.95 -31.35 -16.73
CA LEU A 4 -23.42 -30.10 -16.21
C LEU A 4 -24.28 -29.69 -15.00
N ILE A 5 -23.70 -29.69 -13.80
CA ILE A 5 -24.30 -29.08 -12.63
C ILE A 5 -23.76 -27.64 -12.55
N PHE A 6 -24.63 -26.68 -12.85
CA PHE A 6 -24.37 -25.25 -12.65
C PHE A 6 -24.47 -24.95 -11.15
N TYR A 7 -23.37 -24.60 -10.50
CA TYR A 7 -23.39 -23.97 -9.18
C TYR A 7 -23.63 -22.47 -9.36
N SER A 8 -24.89 -22.04 -9.22
CA SER A 8 -25.25 -20.64 -9.09
C SER A 8 -24.87 -20.15 -7.68
N VAL A 9 -23.77 -19.41 -7.59
CA VAL A 9 -23.39 -18.68 -6.37
C VAL A 9 -24.28 -17.45 -6.28
N LEU A 10 -25.23 -17.49 -5.34
CA LEU A 10 -26.13 -16.38 -5.04
C LEU A 10 -25.38 -15.37 -4.15
N PHE A 11 -24.98 -14.24 -4.73
CA PHE A 11 -24.44 -13.10 -3.97
C PHE A 11 -25.59 -12.46 -3.18
N ILE A 12 -25.71 -12.82 -1.90
CA ILE A 12 -26.53 -12.06 -0.94
C ILE A 12 -25.61 -10.95 -0.42
N ALA A 13 -25.77 -9.73 -0.95
CA ALA A 13 -25.14 -8.55 -0.38
C ALA A 13 -25.99 -8.08 0.82
N PRO A 14 -25.52 -8.18 2.07
CA PRO A 14 -26.16 -7.48 3.16
C PRO A 14 -25.93 -5.98 2.97
N SER A 15 -26.99 -5.25 2.64
CA SER A 15 -26.99 -3.78 2.62
C SER A 15 -26.90 -3.27 4.04
N PHE A 16 -25.69 -3.18 4.57
CA PHE A 16 -25.43 -2.41 5.79
C PHE A 16 -25.44 -0.93 5.41
N LEU A 17 -26.46 -0.20 5.88
CA LEU A 17 -26.50 1.26 5.84
C LEU A 17 -25.56 1.76 6.95
N TRP A 18 -24.33 2.13 6.60
CA TRP A 18 -23.38 2.74 7.53
C TRP A 18 -23.59 4.25 7.52
N ALA A 19 -23.82 4.83 8.69
CA ALA A 19 -23.84 6.28 8.86
C ALA A 19 -22.38 6.79 8.84
N ASP A 20 -22.03 7.58 7.83
CA ASP A 20 -20.75 8.27 7.76
C ASP A 20 -20.77 9.44 8.77
N SER A 21 -19.92 9.37 9.79
CA SER A 21 -19.76 10.50 10.71
C SER A 21 -18.90 11.54 9.99
N GLY A 22 -19.43 12.74 9.77
CA GLY A 22 -18.92 13.74 8.81
C GLY A 22 -17.55 14.38 9.07
N ALA A 23 -16.60 13.67 9.69
CA ALA A 23 -15.24 14.13 10.00
C ALA A 23 -14.17 13.07 9.64
N ASP A 24 -14.18 12.53 8.42
CA ASP A 24 -13.26 11.43 8.00
C ASP A 24 -11.98 11.88 7.25
N GLY A 25 -11.62 13.17 7.29
CA GLY A 25 -10.56 13.74 6.46
C GLY A 25 -9.60 14.71 7.17
N GLY A 26 -8.54 15.10 6.46
CA GLY A 26 -7.60 16.14 6.91
C GLY A 26 -6.45 15.65 7.81
N TYR A 27 -6.28 14.33 7.94
CA TYR A 27 -5.21 13.77 8.76
C TYR A 27 -3.87 13.66 8.02
N ALA A 28 -2.78 13.88 8.76
CA ALA A 28 -1.42 13.77 8.23
C ALA A 28 -1.12 12.36 7.69
N GLY A 29 -0.17 12.28 6.74
CA GLY A 29 0.26 11.01 6.14
C GLY A 29 -0.72 10.41 5.14
N ALA A 30 -1.64 11.20 4.58
CA ALA A 30 -2.66 10.72 3.65
C ALA A 30 -2.07 9.96 2.45
N PHE A 31 -0.88 10.36 1.97
CA PHE A 31 -0.20 9.71 0.85
C PHE A 31 0.11 8.22 1.08
N LEU A 32 0.24 7.77 2.33
CA LEU A 32 0.47 6.35 2.67
C LEU A 32 -0.81 5.50 2.63
N ARG A 33 -1.98 6.11 2.45
CA ARG A 33 -3.31 5.49 2.45
C ARG A 33 -4.01 5.56 1.08
N MET A 34 -3.30 5.97 0.03
CA MET A 34 -3.90 6.16 -1.31
C MET A 34 -3.88 4.88 -2.18
N GLY A 35 -3.21 3.83 -1.72
CA GLY A 35 -2.81 2.68 -2.53
C GLY A 35 -1.50 2.98 -3.26
N ILE A 36 -0.55 2.05 -3.23
CA ILE A 36 0.84 2.31 -3.63
C ILE A 36 1.20 1.63 -4.95
N GLU A 37 0.50 0.55 -5.29
CA GLU A 37 0.72 -0.19 -6.53
C GLU A 37 -0.59 -0.58 -7.22
N ALA A 38 -0.49 -0.85 -8.51
CA ALA A 38 -1.63 -1.17 -9.35
C ALA A 38 -2.34 -2.45 -8.88
N ARG A 39 -1.61 -3.49 -8.45
CA ARG A 39 -2.23 -4.72 -7.95
C ARG A 39 -3.06 -4.47 -6.69
N SER A 40 -2.51 -3.77 -5.69
CA SER A 40 -3.26 -3.44 -4.47
C SER A 40 -4.45 -2.54 -4.78
N LYS A 41 -4.24 -1.48 -5.58
CA LYS A 41 -5.30 -0.52 -5.92
C LYS A 41 -6.46 -1.17 -6.67
N SER A 42 -6.19 -2.05 -7.62
CA SER A 42 -7.22 -2.76 -8.40
C SER A 42 -7.93 -3.88 -7.65
N LEU A 43 -7.42 -4.29 -6.48
CA LEU A 43 -8.08 -5.19 -5.54
C LEU A 43 -8.85 -4.44 -4.45
N GLY A 44 -9.22 -3.20 -4.70
CA GLY A 44 -9.93 -2.35 -3.75
C GLY A 44 -9.09 -1.96 -2.53
N ASP A 45 -7.76 -2.05 -2.63
CA ASP A 45 -6.82 -1.94 -1.51
C ASP A 45 -6.93 -3.04 -0.44
N ALA A 46 -7.70 -4.12 -0.71
CA ALA A 46 -7.77 -5.32 0.13
C ALA A 46 -6.53 -6.20 -0.06
N TYR A 47 -5.45 -5.86 0.64
CA TYR A 47 -4.12 -6.40 0.36
C TYR A 47 -3.41 -6.96 1.59
N THR A 48 -3.98 -6.86 2.79
CA THR A 48 -3.34 -7.25 4.07
C THR A 48 -3.02 -8.74 4.14
N ALA A 49 -3.84 -9.59 3.50
CA ALA A 49 -3.67 -11.04 3.45
C ALA A 49 -3.02 -11.58 2.16
N VAL A 50 -2.65 -10.70 1.22
CA VAL A 50 -2.04 -11.08 -0.07
C VAL A 50 -0.85 -10.19 -0.44
N ALA A 51 -0.33 -9.45 0.54
CA ALA A 51 0.72 -8.48 0.32
C ALA A 51 1.97 -9.15 -0.26
N GLU A 52 2.47 -8.61 -1.35
CA GLU A 52 3.55 -9.19 -2.15
C GLU A 52 4.76 -8.26 -2.23
N GLY A 53 5.91 -8.78 -2.63
CA GLY A 53 7.11 -8.01 -2.90
C GLY A 53 7.50 -7.03 -1.79
N PRO A 54 8.02 -5.85 -2.17
CA PRO A 54 8.35 -4.80 -1.23
C PRO A 54 7.13 -4.04 -0.69
N THR A 55 5.95 -4.12 -1.33
CA THR A 55 4.74 -3.50 -0.78
C THR A 55 4.22 -4.26 0.45
N ALA A 56 4.65 -5.52 0.65
CA ALA A 56 4.41 -6.29 1.86
C ALA A 56 4.79 -5.52 3.13
N GLY A 57 5.95 -4.89 3.21
CA GLY A 57 6.31 -4.13 4.42
C GLY A 57 5.51 -2.84 4.63
N ILE A 58 4.63 -2.45 3.70
CA ILE A 58 3.71 -1.32 3.85
C ILE A 58 2.31 -1.79 4.25
N PHE A 59 1.82 -2.88 3.65
CA PHE A 59 0.49 -3.43 3.93
C PHE A 59 0.48 -4.40 5.11
N ASN A 60 1.39 -5.37 5.12
CA ASN A 60 1.55 -6.34 6.19
C ASN A 60 2.98 -6.94 6.18
N PRO A 61 3.92 -6.45 7.02
CA PRO A 61 5.30 -6.91 6.99
C PRO A 61 5.44 -8.41 7.28
N ALA A 62 4.48 -9.05 7.95
CA ALA A 62 4.52 -10.48 8.21
C ALA A 62 4.43 -11.34 6.93
N ALA A 63 3.97 -10.81 5.80
CA ALA A 63 3.91 -11.56 4.55
C ALA A 63 5.31 -11.82 3.91
N LEU A 64 6.34 -11.06 4.30
CA LEU A 64 7.68 -11.11 3.69
C LEU A 64 8.33 -12.52 3.61
N PRO A 65 8.22 -13.41 4.62
CA PRO A 65 8.81 -14.75 4.53
C PRO A 65 8.08 -15.67 3.54
N HIS A 66 6.84 -15.33 3.16
CA HIS A 66 5.98 -16.12 2.30
C HIS A 66 6.00 -15.67 0.84
N LEU A 67 6.80 -14.66 0.49
CA LEU A 67 7.03 -14.26 -0.90
C LEU A 67 7.60 -15.42 -1.70
N GLY A 68 7.17 -15.61 -2.95
CA GLY A 68 7.63 -16.71 -3.82
C GLY A 68 9.09 -16.56 -4.26
N SER A 69 9.47 -15.35 -4.63
CA SER A 69 10.75 -14.96 -5.23
C SER A 69 11.28 -13.68 -4.60
N ARG A 70 12.51 -13.28 -4.97
CA ARG A 70 12.99 -11.92 -4.73
C ARG A 70 12.30 -11.03 -5.75
N GLN A 71 11.84 -9.87 -5.30
CA GLN A 71 11.06 -8.99 -6.16
C GLN A 71 11.52 -7.54 -6.03
N ALA A 72 11.63 -6.87 -7.18
CA ALA A 72 11.75 -5.42 -7.26
C ALA A 72 10.49 -4.84 -7.87
N VAL A 73 10.01 -3.72 -7.36
CA VAL A 73 8.77 -3.07 -7.83
C VAL A 73 9.03 -1.59 -8.03
N LEU A 74 8.55 -1.08 -9.17
CA LEU A 74 8.43 0.33 -9.49
C LEU A 74 6.96 0.64 -9.70
N SER A 75 6.45 1.72 -9.10
CA SER A 75 5.06 2.14 -9.25
C SER A 75 4.99 3.65 -9.43
N PHE A 76 4.12 4.09 -10.32
CA PHE A 76 3.87 5.49 -10.65
C PHE A 76 2.37 5.72 -10.67
N SER A 77 1.89 6.64 -9.84
CA SER A 77 0.48 7.01 -9.79
C SER A 77 0.32 8.45 -10.25
N PHE A 78 -0.48 8.64 -11.29
CA PHE A 78 -0.84 9.94 -11.81
C PHE A 78 -2.15 10.36 -11.16
N LEU A 79 -2.08 11.44 -10.39
CA LEU A 79 -3.19 11.96 -9.60
C LEU A 79 -3.64 13.31 -10.17
N PRO A 80 -4.89 13.74 -9.91
CA PRO A 80 -5.36 15.06 -10.33
C PRO A 80 -4.46 16.19 -9.80
N LEU A 81 -4.41 17.30 -10.55
CA LEU A 81 -3.64 18.52 -10.22
C LEU A 81 -2.11 18.33 -10.28
N ASP A 82 -1.62 17.60 -11.28
CA ASP A 82 -0.19 17.33 -11.49
C ASP A 82 0.51 16.73 -10.27
N ARG A 83 -0.27 15.99 -9.47
CA ARG A 83 0.23 15.27 -8.30
C ARG A 83 0.72 13.90 -8.72
N GLN A 84 1.77 13.45 -8.07
CA GLN A 84 2.35 12.12 -8.29
C GLN A 84 2.47 11.37 -6.96
N LEU A 85 2.30 10.05 -7.03
CA LEU A 85 2.62 9.13 -5.95
C LEU A 85 3.40 7.95 -6.53
N ASP A 86 4.69 7.90 -6.20
CA ASP A 86 5.65 6.96 -6.74
C ASP A 86 6.13 6.01 -5.65
N PHE A 87 6.50 4.80 -6.06
CA PHE A 87 7.09 3.82 -5.18
C PHE A 87 8.19 3.03 -5.88
N ILE A 88 9.28 2.79 -5.16
CA ILE A 88 10.34 1.86 -5.54
C ILE A 88 10.69 0.99 -4.34
N GLY A 89 10.86 -0.31 -4.55
CA GLY A 89 11.31 -1.19 -3.48
C GLY A 89 11.86 -2.52 -3.95
N ILE A 90 12.50 -3.21 -3.02
CA ILE A 90 13.03 -4.56 -3.18
C ILE A 90 12.69 -5.39 -1.94
N ALA A 91 12.27 -6.64 -2.16
CA ALA A 91 12.03 -7.62 -1.11
C ALA A 91 12.75 -8.92 -1.39
N LEU A 92 13.24 -9.53 -0.32
CA LEU A 92 14.06 -10.74 -0.35
C LEU A 92 13.50 -11.74 0.68
N PRO A 93 12.85 -12.83 0.26
CA PRO A 93 12.60 -13.96 1.14
C PRO A 93 13.93 -14.67 1.44
N ILE A 94 14.15 -14.99 2.71
CA ILE A 94 15.34 -15.66 3.22
C ILE A 94 14.91 -17.05 3.67
N ARG A 95 15.37 -18.08 2.94
CA ARG A 95 15.08 -19.49 3.22
C ARG A 95 16.39 -20.23 3.50
N PRO A 96 16.80 -20.32 4.77
CA PRO A 96 18.05 -20.95 5.12
C PRO A 96 18.00 -22.43 4.76
N GLN A 97 19.01 -22.93 4.03
CA GLN A 97 19.11 -24.34 3.69
C GLN A 97 19.59 -25.12 4.92
N VAL A 98 18.85 -26.17 5.29
CA VAL A 98 19.24 -27.05 6.39
C VAL A 98 19.92 -28.27 5.79
N ALA A 99 21.23 -28.41 5.99
CA ALA A 99 21.89 -29.70 5.78
C ALA A 99 21.37 -30.65 6.86
N ASN A 100 20.97 -31.87 6.48
CA ASN A 100 20.42 -32.94 7.35
C ASN A 100 21.19 -33.07 8.68
N THR A 101 20.83 -32.25 9.67
CA THR A 101 21.49 -32.18 10.96
C THR A 101 20.42 -32.07 12.02
N SER A 102 20.63 -32.77 13.13
CA SER A 102 19.69 -32.94 14.23
C SER A 102 19.57 -31.68 15.11
N GLY A 103 19.77 -30.49 14.55
CA GLY A 103 19.79 -29.20 15.24
C GLY A 103 18.49 -28.38 15.09
N PRO A 104 18.39 -27.22 15.75
CA PRO A 104 17.30 -26.28 15.57
C PRO A 104 17.22 -25.87 14.09
N HIS A 105 16.06 -26.03 13.47
CA HIS A 105 15.87 -25.59 12.09
C HIS A 105 15.83 -24.06 12.06
N PRO A 106 16.66 -23.40 11.25
CA PRO A 106 16.61 -21.95 11.08
C PRO A 106 15.25 -21.52 10.53
N LEU A 107 14.73 -20.41 11.06
CA LEU A 107 13.42 -19.88 10.66
C LEU A 107 13.51 -19.22 9.27
N ASN A 108 12.45 -19.38 8.48
CA ASN A 108 12.29 -18.54 7.29
C ASN A 108 12.12 -17.09 7.71
N ALA A 109 12.74 -16.19 6.97
CA ALA A 109 12.67 -14.77 7.21
C ALA A 109 12.38 -14.03 5.90
N GLY A 110 12.13 -12.73 5.99
CA GLY A 110 12.06 -11.87 4.82
C GLY A 110 12.44 -10.45 5.18
N ILE A 111 13.08 -9.75 4.24
CA ILE A 111 13.44 -8.34 4.37
C ILE A 111 12.89 -7.55 3.19
N MET A 112 12.59 -6.27 3.44
CA MET A 112 12.36 -5.31 2.36
C MET A 112 12.98 -3.96 2.69
N ILE A 113 13.27 -3.20 1.63
CA ILE A 113 13.43 -1.76 1.69
C ILE A 113 12.57 -1.13 0.60
N GLY A 114 12.04 0.06 0.86
CA GLY A 114 11.21 0.76 -0.10
C GLY A 114 11.20 2.27 0.13
N TRP A 115 10.82 3.01 -0.89
CA TRP A 115 10.65 4.45 -0.86
C TRP A 115 9.34 4.81 -1.52
N VAL A 116 8.48 5.50 -0.77
CA VAL A 116 7.26 6.14 -1.27
C VAL A 116 7.52 7.64 -1.38
N HIS A 117 7.22 8.22 -2.53
CA HIS A 117 7.31 9.64 -2.79
C HIS A 117 5.96 10.18 -3.22
N ALA A 118 5.44 11.19 -2.54
CA ALA A 118 4.31 11.97 -2.99
C ALA A 118 4.76 13.40 -3.28
N GLY A 119 4.34 13.95 -4.40
CA GLY A 119 4.86 15.23 -4.87
C GLY A 119 3.86 16.01 -5.70
N VAL A 120 4.04 17.32 -5.68
CA VAL A 120 3.38 18.26 -6.59
C VAL A 120 4.33 19.41 -6.85
N SER A 121 4.33 19.88 -8.08
CA SER A 121 5.17 20.99 -8.55
C SER A 121 4.34 21.99 -9.33
N ASN A 122 4.95 23.12 -9.71
CA ASN A 122 4.30 24.16 -10.50
C ASN A 122 2.97 24.67 -9.91
N ILE A 123 2.87 24.68 -8.58
CA ILE A 123 1.74 25.32 -7.91
C ILE A 123 1.88 26.83 -8.13
N ASP A 124 0.89 27.44 -8.74
CA ASP A 124 0.89 28.88 -9.04
C ASP A 124 0.74 29.71 -7.76
N GLY A 125 1.84 30.29 -7.29
CA GLY A 125 1.88 31.21 -6.16
C GLY A 125 1.35 32.58 -6.58
N ARG A 126 0.46 33.15 -5.75
CA ARG A 126 -0.14 34.47 -6.00
C ARG A 126 -0.09 35.36 -4.77
N ASP A 127 0.06 36.66 -4.99
CA ASP A 127 -0.09 37.68 -3.95
C ASP A 127 -1.58 37.95 -3.64
N SER A 128 -1.85 38.85 -2.68
CA SER A 128 -3.21 39.25 -2.33
C SER A 128 -3.96 40.00 -3.44
N ALA A 129 -3.24 40.53 -4.43
CA ALA A 129 -3.80 41.17 -5.61
C ALA A 129 -4.02 40.19 -6.77
N GLY A 130 -3.65 38.91 -6.59
CA GLY A 130 -3.79 37.86 -7.59
C GLY A 130 -2.67 37.82 -8.63
N ASN A 131 -1.60 38.61 -8.49
CA ASN A 131 -0.46 38.55 -9.40
C ASN A 131 0.38 37.30 -9.11
N HIS A 132 0.88 36.67 -10.17
CA HIS A 132 1.83 35.57 -10.04
C HIS A 132 3.09 36.04 -9.29
N THR A 133 3.53 35.23 -8.32
CA THR A 133 4.75 35.48 -7.56
C THR A 133 5.85 34.51 -7.97
N MET A 134 5.58 33.22 -7.84
CA MET A 134 6.51 32.16 -8.16
C MET A 134 5.79 30.81 -8.29
N ASN A 135 6.52 29.78 -8.73
CA ASN A 135 6.03 28.41 -8.68
C ASN A 135 6.42 27.75 -7.35
N LEU A 136 5.44 27.24 -6.63
CA LEU A 136 5.60 26.51 -5.38
C LEU A 136 5.60 24.99 -5.64
N SER A 137 6.15 24.24 -4.69
CA SER A 137 6.14 22.78 -4.73
C SER A 137 6.00 22.19 -3.33
N ASN A 138 5.57 20.93 -3.26
CA ASN A 138 5.46 20.18 -2.03
C ASN A 138 5.90 18.72 -2.26
N SER A 139 6.64 18.16 -1.30
CA SER A 139 7.10 16.76 -1.37
C SER A 139 7.03 16.06 -0.02
N GLU A 140 6.49 14.85 -0.01
CA GLU A 140 6.45 13.93 1.12
C GLU A 140 7.17 12.64 0.74
N ASN A 141 8.04 12.15 1.63
CA ASN A 141 8.81 10.94 1.42
C ASN A 141 8.67 10.02 2.62
N ALA A 142 8.51 8.73 2.36
CA ALA A 142 8.59 7.68 3.36
C ALA A 142 9.58 6.60 2.94
N PHE A 143 10.63 6.41 3.72
CA PHE A 143 11.61 5.34 3.53
C PHE A 143 11.30 4.19 4.47
N TYR A 144 11.04 3.01 3.92
CA TYR A 144 10.66 1.81 4.64
C TYR A 144 11.81 0.82 4.74
N MET A 145 11.88 0.14 5.88
CA MET A 145 12.66 -1.07 6.08
C MET A 145 11.82 -2.07 6.86
N GLY A 146 11.63 -3.27 6.30
CA GLY A 146 10.83 -4.33 6.90
C GLY A 146 11.65 -5.58 7.17
N PHE A 147 11.29 -6.28 8.25
CA PHE A 147 11.82 -7.60 8.59
C PHE A 147 10.70 -8.47 9.17
N ALA A 148 10.71 -9.75 8.83
CA ALA A 148 9.75 -10.71 9.36
C ALA A 148 10.36 -12.09 9.53
N LEU A 149 9.75 -12.87 10.43
CA LEU A 149 10.10 -14.24 10.74
C LEU A 149 8.87 -15.12 10.61
N SER A 150 9.07 -16.37 10.21
CA SER A 150 8.05 -17.43 10.17
C SER A 150 8.38 -18.48 11.23
N PRO A 151 7.89 -18.34 12.48
CA PRO A 151 8.11 -19.33 13.54
C PRO A 151 7.53 -20.70 13.21
N THR A 152 6.44 -20.74 12.42
CA THR A 152 5.84 -21.97 11.90
C THR A 152 5.66 -21.87 10.38
N PRO A 153 5.45 -22.99 9.66
CA PRO A 153 5.20 -22.95 8.22
C PRO A 153 3.92 -22.20 7.82
N TRP A 154 2.96 -22.11 8.75
CA TRP A 154 1.63 -21.55 8.51
C TRP A 154 1.44 -20.18 9.17
N MET A 155 2.42 -19.63 9.90
CA MET A 155 2.30 -18.34 10.56
C MET A 155 3.64 -17.59 10.64
N SER A 156 3.54 -16.28 10.47
CA SER A 156 4.66 -15.35 10.56
C SER A 156 4.28 -14.06 11.29
N ILE A 157 5.31 -13.38 11.77
CA ILE A 157 5.23 -12.06 12.40
C ILE A 157 6.23 -11.12 11.74
N GLY A 158 5.89 -9.85 11.62
CA GLY A 158 6.72 -8.87 10.94
C GLY A 158 6.66 -7.49 11.58
N ILE A 159 7.71 -6.73 11.31
CA ILE A 159 7.87 -5.34 11.74
C ILE A 159 8.42 -4.53 10.58
N ALA A 160 7.96 -3.29 10.42
CA ALA A 160 8.55 -2.34 9.47
C ALA A 160 8.71 -0.96 10.11
N GLY A 161 9.90 -0.39 9.98
CA GLY A 161 10.18 0.99 10.33
C GLY A 161 10.00 1.89 9.12
N LYS A 162 9.49 3.10 9.34
CA LYS A 162 9.41 4.15 8.30
C LYS A 162 10.02 5.46 8.79
N ILE A 163 10.82 6.10 7.94
CA ILE A 163 11.34 7.45 8.15
C ILE A 163 10.56 8.38 7.23
N LEU A 164 9.92 9.38 7.83
CA LEU A 164 9.05 10.33 7.15
C LEU A 164 9.78 11.66 6.96
N TYR A 165 9.73 12.23 5.76
CA TYR A 165 10.32 13.52 5.46
C TYR A 165 9.39 14.34 4.57
N HIS A 166 8.92 15.47 5.10
CA HIS A 166 8.07 16.41 4.38
C HIS A 166 8.87 17.69 4.13
N ARG A 167 8.89 18.16 2.89
CA ARG A 167 9.58 19.37 2.47
C ARG A 167 8.68 20.25 1.63
N ILE A 168 8.60 21.51 2.02
CA ILE A 168 7.94 22.59 1.29
C ILE A 168 9.01 23.68 1.00
N PRO A 169 9.60 23.68 -0.20
CA PRO A 169 10.59 24.68 -0.61
C PRO A 169 10.00 26.09 -0.68
N ASP A 170 10.88 27.09 -0.60
CA ASP A 170 10.58 28.50 -0.91
C ASP A 170 9.49 29.17 -0.06
N ILE A 171 9.16 28.59 1.10
CA ILE A 171 8.21 29.16 2.07
C ILE A 171 8.93 29.72 3.31
N ALA A 172 10.16 29.31 3.60
CA ALA A 172 10.91 29.83 4.74
C ALA A 172 11.76 31.06 4.36
N GLU A 173 12.23 31.79 5.37
CA GLU A 173 13.09 32.96 5.24
C GLU A 173 14.25 32.71 4.26
N GLN A 174 14.55 33.75 3.46
CA GLN A 174 15.63 33.74 2.47
C GLN A 174 15.47 32.65 1.38
N GLY A 175 14.23 32.27 1.04
CA GLY A 175 13.96 31.20 0.09
C GLY A 175 14.28 29.80 0.65
N GLY A 176 14.29 29.67 1.98
CA GLY A 176 14.52 28.40 2.63
C GLY A 176 13.35 27.42 2.48
N ALA A 177 13.60 26.15 2.80
CA ALA A 177 12.54 25.13 2.85
C ALA A 177 12.02 24.94 4.27
N LEU A 178 10.70 24.87 4.43
CA LEU A 178 10.08 24.34 5.63
C LEU A 178 10.14 22.81 5.57
N THR A 179 10.61 22.17 6.63
CA THR A 179 10.77 20.71 6.65
C THR A 179 10.23 20.09 7.92
N SER A 180 9.75 18.86 7.81
CA SER A 180 9.36 18.00 8.93
C SER A 180 9.99 16.63 8.79
N ARG A 181 10.35 16.04 9.94
CA ARG A 181 10.85 14.67 10.05
C ARG A 181 9.99 13.88 11.02
N GLY A 182 9.78 12.62 10.70
CA GLY A 182 9.01 11.68 11.50
C GLY A 182 9.60 10.28 11.48
N PHE A 183 9.22 9.48 12.45
CA PHE A 183 9.50 8.05 12.50
C PHE A 183 8.19 7.33 12.77
N GLY A 184 8.01 6.16 12.14
CA GLY A 184 6.85 5.31 12.34
C GLY A 184 7.23 3.84 12.40
N LEU A 185 6.35 3.06 13.00
CA LEU A 185 6.51 1.63 13.14
C LEU A 185 5.21 0.91 12.77
N ASP A 186 5.34 -0.15 11.98
CA ASP A 186 4.24 -1.03 11.60
C ASP A 186 4.56 -2.43 12.10
N VAL A 187 3.54 -3.15 12.56
CA VAL A 187 3.67 -4.56 12.99
C VAL A 187 2.59 -5.39 12.33
N GLY A 188 2.90 -6.66 12.02
CA GLY A 188 2.01 -7.54 11.31
C GLY A 188 2.04 -8.97 11.82
N ILE A 189 0.93 -9.66 11.60
CA ILE A 189 0.77 -11.11 11.74
C ILE A 189 0.17 -11.60 10.42
N PHE A 190 0.64 -12.75 9.95
CA PHE A 190 0.14 -13.40 8.75
C PHE A 190 0.06 -14.90 8.97
N ALA A 191 -0.98 -15.55 8.45
CA ALA A 191 -1.14 -16.99 8.57
C ALA A 191 -1.84 -17.62 7.35
N LYS A 192 -1.47 -18.87 7.07
CA LYS A 192 -2.08 -19.76 6.07
C LYS A 192 -2.62 -21.02 6.77
N PRO A 193 -3.79 -20.94 7.43
CA PRO A 193 -4.29 -22.04 8.27
C PRO A 193 -4.65 -23.29 7.46
N ILE A 194 -5.09 -23.12 6.21
CA ILE A 194 -5.39 -24.20 5.26
C ILE A 194 -4.94 -23.78 3.86
N ASP A 195 -4.82 -24.74 2.96
CA ASP A 195 -4.47 -24.47 1.56
C ASP A 195 -5.48 -23.53 0.91
N GLY A 196 -4.96 -22.53 0.18
CA GLY A 196 -5.75 -21.47 -0.45
C GLY A 196 -6.16 -20.33 0.49
N LEU A 197 -6.34 -20.56 1.79
CA LEU A 197 -6.75 -19.52 2.74
C LEU A 197 -5.55 -18.79 3.35
N SER A 198 -5.51 -17.47 3.22
CA SER A 198 -4.57 -16.58 3.91
C SER A 198 -5.35 -15.59 4.77
N ILE A 199 -4.83 -15.31 5.96
CA ILE A 199 -5.36 -14.29 6.86
C ILE A 199 -4.21 -13.38 7.32
N GLY A 200 -4.51 -12.11 7.53
CA GLY A 200 -3.53 -11.12 7.93
C GLY A 200 -4.11 -10.10 8.90
N ALA A 201 -3.28 -9.63 9.81
CA ALA A 201 -3.56 -8.48 10.65
C ALA A 201 -2.35 -7.55 10.64
N ALA A 202 -2.57 -6.26 10.49
CA ALA A 202 -1.50 -5.26 10.51
C ALA A 202 -1.91 -4.04 11.34
N LEU A 203 -1.03 -3.59 12.22
CA LEU A 203 -1.14 -2.31 12.91
C LEU A 203 -0.12 -1.35 12.31
N ARG A 204 -0.62 -0.33 11.61
CA ARG A 204 0.17 0.65 10.86
C ARG A 204 0.18 2.01 11.55
N ASP A 205 1.20 2.77 11.20
CA ASP A 205 1.44 4.16 11.59
C ASP A 205 1.61 4.35 13.10
N ASN A 206 2.05 3.31 13.83
CA ASN A 206 2.35 3.46 15.25
C ASN A 206 3.50 4.45 15.44
N MET A 207 3.30 5.43 16.34
CA MET A 207 4.25 6.52 16.63
C MET A 207 4.55 7.48 15.46
N SER A 208 3.86 7.34 14.32
CA SER A 208 4.07 8.18 13.13
C SER A 208 3.56 9.60 13.36
N LYS A 209 4.38 10.61 13.04
CA LYS A 209 4.05 12.02 13.23
C LYS A 209 4.90 12.93 12.37
N TYR A 210 4.38 14.12 12.09
CA TYR A 210 5.16 15.27 11.65
C TYR A 210 5.30 16.28 12.79
N SER A 211 6.51 16.78 12.98
CA SER A 211 6.79 17.90 13.87
C SER A 211 7.32 19.07 13.04
N TRP A 212 6.60 20.19 13.08
CA TRP A 212 6.91 21.41 12.35
C TRP A 212 7.40 22.47 13.31
N ASN A 213 8.42 23.22 12.88
CA ASN A 213 8.81 24.47 13.51
C ASN A 213 8.67 25.57 12.44
N THR A 214 7.84 26.57 12.72
CA THR A 214 7.54 27.68 11.80
C THR A 214 8.23 28.99 12.17
N ASP A 215 9.23 28.98 13.05
CA ASP A 215 10.02 30.17 13.45
C ASP A 215 10.74 30.81 12.25
N LYS A 216 11.04 30.01 11.23
CA LYS A 216 11.64 30.48 9.97
C LYS A 216 10.63 30.90 8.92
N VAL A 217 9.34 30.95 9.25
CA VAL A 217 8.26 31.29 8.31
C VAL A 217 7.50 32.52 8.82
N TYR A 218 7.27 32.60 10.13
CA TYR A 218 6.55 33.70 10.76
C TYR A 218 7.43 34.40 11.80
N GLU A 219 7.23 35.72 11.97
CA GLU A 219 7.89 36.52 13.01
C GLU A 219 7.69 35.95 14.43
N ARG A 220 6.58 35.23 14.65
CA ARG A 220 6.30 34.43 15.84
C ARG A 220 5.88 33.03 15.44
N GLY A 221 6.86 32.19 15.13
CA GLY A 221 6.64 30.78 14.84
C GLY A 221 6.12 29.98 16.04
N THR A 222 5.65 28.78 15.74
CA THR A 222 5.23 27.81 16.76
C THR A 222 5.74 26.42 16.40
N SER A 223 5.88 25.58 17.43
CA SER A 223 6.13 24.16 17.26
C SER A 223 4.82 23.40 17.32
N SER A 224 4.46 22.71 16.23
CA SER A 224 3.24 21.92 16.15
C SER A 224 3.58 20.48 15.78
N THR A 225 2.83 19.53 16.34
CA THR A 225 3.00 18.10 16.07
C THR A 225 1.69 17.50 15.60
N TYR A 226 1.70 16.91 14.41
CA TYR A 226 0.57 16.24 13.79
C TYR A 226 0.84 14.74 13.79
N LYS A 227 0.06 13.99 14.57
CA LYS A 227 0.15 12.53 14.61
C LYS A 227 -0.59 11.94 13.42
N PHE A 228 -0.06 10.87 12.87
CA PHE A 228 -0.78 10.10 11.86
C PHE A 228 -1.84 9.25 12.57
N PRO A 229 -2.99 9.00 11.92
CA PRO A 229 -3.97 8.05 12.40
C PRO A 229 -3.33 6.69 12.58
N ARG A 230 -3.58 6.02 13.72
CA ARG A 230 -3.15 4.64 13.90
C ARG A 230 -4.18 3.73 13.22
N ILE A 231 -3.73 2.85 12.34
CA ILE A 231 -4.60 2.04 11.50
C ILE A 231 -4.46 0.57 11.89
N LEU A 232 -5.57 -0.09 12.19
CA LEU A 232 -5.65 -1.54 12.29
C LEU A 232 -6.33 -2.08 11.04
N ARG A 233 -5.67 -3.02 10.37
CA ARG A 233 -6.22 -3.77 9.25
C ARG A 233 -6.33 -5.24 9.57
N LEU A 234 -7.46 -5.82 9.18
CA LEU A 234 -7.71 -7.26 9.23
C LEU A 234 -8.10 -7.70 7.83
N GLY A 235 -7.39 -8.69 7.29
CA GLY A 235 -7.58 -9.18 5.93
C GLY A 235 -7.75 -10.68 5.86
N ALA A 236 -8.52 -11.13 4.88
CA ALA A 236 -8.66 -12.52 4.51
C ALA A 236 -8.61 -12.66 2.98
N ALA A 237 -8.06 -13.77 2.52
CA ALA A 237 -7.93 -14.07 1.12
C ALA A 237 -8.06 -15.56 0.85
N TYR A 238 -8.72 -15.92 -0.24
CA TYR A 238 -8.91 -17.31 -0.64
C TYR A 238 -8.54 -17.49 -2.12
N SER A 239 -7.47 -18.25 -2.37
CA SER A 239 -7.12 -18.75 -3.71
C SER A 239 -7.79 -20.11 -3.94
N ILE A 240 -8.50 -20.24 -5.05
CA ILE A 240 -9.08 -21.53 -5.46
C ILE A 240 -7.93 -22.48 -5.83
N PRO A 241 -8.02 -23.81 -5.59
CA PRO A 241 -6.90 -24.74 -5.81
C PRO A 241 -6.27 -24.78 -7.21
N GLN A 242 -6.94 -24.24 -8.23
CA GLN A 242 -6.37 -24.12 -9.59
C GLN A 242 -5.78 -22.71 -9.86
N ASP A 243 -5.66 -21.86 -8.84
CA ASP A 243 -5.06 -20.52 -8.82
C ASP A 243 -5.53 -19.53 -9.91
N TRP A 244 -6.65 -19.82 -10.57
CA TRP A 244 -7.26 -18.93 -11.57
C TRP A 244 -8.09 -17.82 -10.95
N LEU A 245 -8.49 -17.96 -9.69
CA LEU A 245 -9.30 -16.98 -8.96
C LEU A 245 -8.81 -16.82 -7.53
N LEU A 246 -8.54 -15.58 -7.17
CA LEU A 246 -8.26 -15.12 -5.82
C LEU A 246 -9.38 -14.15 -5.39
N LEU A 247 -9.93 -14.38 -4.21
CA LEU A 247 -10.88 -13.48 -3.55
C LEU A 247 -10.21 -12.84 -2.34
N VAL A 248 -10.40 -11.55 -2.12
CA VAL A 248 -9.81 -10.80 -1.01
C VAL A 248 -10.84 -9.90 -0.34
N ALA A 249 -10.72 -9.72 0.97
CA ALA A 249 -11.49 -8.77 1.75
C ALA A 249 -10.67 -8.26 2.93
N ASP A 250 -10.68 -6.94 3.14
CA ASP A 250 -10.05 -6.28 4.28
C ASP A 250 -11.06 -5.35 5.00
N ILE A 251 -10.89 -5.23 6.31
CA ILE A 251 -11.51 -4.19 7.13
C ILE A 251 -10.38 -3.31 7.66
N GLU A 252 -10.49 -2.01 7.43
CA GLU A 252 -9.59 -0.98 7.96
C GLU A 252 -10.32 -0.17 9.03
N THR A 253 -9.72 -0.01 10.20
CA THR A 253 -10.22 0.88 11.25
C THR A 253 -9.11 1.78 11.73
N SER A 254 -9.48 2.99 12.15
CA SER A 254 -8.57 3.99 12.69
C SER A 254 -9.01 4.45 14.08
N ASP A 255 -8.12 5.09 14.82
CA ASP A 255 -8.45 5.81 16.06
C ASP A 255 -9.19 7.13 15.83
N VAL A 256 -9.14 7.69 14.62
CA VAL A 256 -9.75 8.99 14.29
C VAL A 256 -10.61 8.99 13.03
N GLN A 257 -10.54 7.94 12.20
CA GLN A 257 -11.32 7.79 10.96
C GLN A 257 -12.37 6.68 11.07
N ASN A 258 -13.44 6.79 10.28
CA ASN A 258 -14.49 5.79 10.19
C ASN A 258 -13.94 4.47 9.60
N PRO A 259 -14.50 3.31 9.97
CA PRO A 259 -14.10 2.04 9.39
C PRO A 259 -14.33 1.99 7.87
N ARG A 260 -13.37 1.42 7.14
CA ARG A 260 -13.41 1.22 5.69
C ARG A 260 -13.42 -0.26 5.35
N TYR A 261 -14.13 -0.58 4.28
CA TYR A 261 -14.32 -1.95 3.81
C TYR A 261 -13.75 -2.08 2.41
N HIS A 262 -12.95 -3.11 2.21
CA HIS A 262 -12.26 -3.35 0.96
C HIS A 262 -12.54 -4.77 0.52
N ALA A 263 -12.79 -4.96 -0.78
CA ALA A 263 -12.97 -6.28 -1.35
C ALA A 263 -12.41 -6.31 -2.78
N GLY A 264 -12.01 -7.49 -3.23
CA GLY A 264 -11.47 -7.63 -4.58
C GLY A 264 -11.44 -9.07 -5.06
N MET A 265 -11.30 -9.21 -6.37
CA MET A 265 -11.10 -10.47 -7.06
C MET A 265 -10.04 -10.33 -8.13
N GLU A 266 -9.17 -11.32 -8.24
CA GLU A 266 -8.14 -11.43 -9.27
C GLU A 266 -8.39 -12.72 -10.07
N PHE A 267 -8.66 -12.55 -11.37
CA PHE A 267 -8.70 -13.65 -12.33
C PHE A 267 -7.32 -13.78 -12.96
N SER A 268 -6.62 -14.88 -12.71
CA SER A 268 -5.26 -15.11 -13.18
C SER A 268 -5.24 -16.12 -14.33
N LEU A 269 -4.61 -15.73 -15.43
CA LEU A 269 -4.27 -16.59 -16.55
C LEU A 269 -2.74 -16.76 -16.54
N GLU A 270 -2.28 -17.93 -16.10
CA GLU A 270 -0.90 -18.19 -15.68
C GLU A 270 0.17 -17.66 -16.67
N GLU A 271 -0.06 -17.84 -17.97
CA GLU A 271 0.88 -17.47 -19.03
C GLU A 271 0.70 -16.06 -19.60
N ILE A 272 -0.42 -15.40 -19.33
CA ILE A 272 -0.79 -14.13 -19.99
C ILE A 272 -0.75 -12.98 -18.99
N GLY A 273 -1.39 -13.14 -17.84
CA GLY A 273 -1.68 -11.99 -17.01
C GLY A 273 -2.81 -12.19 -16.01
N SER A 274 -3.42 -11.09 -15.61
CA SER A 274 -4.51 -11.08 -14.64
C SER A 274 -5.49 -9.94 -14.92
N LEU A 275 -6.77 -10.17 -14.65
CA LEU A 275 -7.81 -9.16 -14.62
C LEU A 275 -8.29 -9.00 -13.18
N ARG A 276 -8.45 -7.76 -12.73
CA ARG A 276 -8.79 -7.45 -11.33
C ARG A 276 -9.98 -6.52 -11.26
N LEU A 277 -10.85 -6.82 -10.31
CA LEU A 277 -11.98 -5.99 -9.92
C LEU A 277 -11.92 -5.79 -8.42
N GLY A 278 -12.17 -4.57 -7.98
CA GLY A 278 -12.09 -4.19 -6.57
C GLY A 278 -13.19 -3.23 -6.17
N TRP A 279 -13.37 -3.14 -4.85
CA TRP A 279 -14.24 -2.18 -4.18
C TRP A 279 -13.44 -1.60 -3.01
N ASP A 280 -13.07 -0.33 -3.13
CA ASP A 280 -12.31 0.45 -2.15
C ASP A 280 -13.28 1.41 -1.43
N HIS A 281 -13.82 0.98 -0.29
CA HIS A 281 -14.81 1.68 0.54
C HIS A 281 -16.11 2.07 -0.19
N ASP A 282 -16.06 3.12 -1.00
CA ASP A 282 -17.16 3.74 -1.74
C ASP A 282 -16.93 3.71 -3.26
N LYS A 283 -15.79 3.17 -3.73
CA LYS A 283 -15.35 3.27 -5.13
C LYS A 283 -15.06 1.90 -5.73
N PRO A 284 -15.57 1.61 -6.95
CA PRO A 284 -15.08 0.46 -7.69
C PRO A 284 -13.66 0.73 -8.20
N THR A 285 -12.84 -0.31 -8.29
CA THR A 285 -11.50 -0.24 -8.90
C THR A 285 -11.30 -1.38 -9.89
N PHE A 286 -10.46 -1.14 -10.90
CA PHE A 286 -10.22 -2.07 -11.99
C PHE A 286 -8.73 -2.19 -12.25
N GLY A 287 -8.28 -3.34 -12.72
CA GLY A 287 -6.89 -3.49 -13.12
C GLY A 287 -6.62 -4.64 -14.08
N LEU A 288 -5.49 -4.51 -14.76
CA LEU A 288 -4.95 -5.48 -15.70
C LEU A 288 -3.48 -5.69 -15.36
N GLY A 289 -3.05 -6.94 -15.29
CA GLY A 289 -1.64 -7.33 -15.22
C GLY A 289 -1.26 -8.11 -16.45
N LEU A 290 -0.12 -7.81 -17.06
CA LEU A 290 0.45 -8.55 -18.18
C LEU A 290 1.79 -9.12 -17.74
N LYS A 291 1.94 -10.45 -17.85
CA LYS A 291 3.17 -11.15 -17.50
C LYS A 291 4.02 -11.34 -18.75
N THR A 292 5.32 -11.09 -18.64
CA THR A 292 6.27 -11.34 -19.72
C THR A 292 7.63 -11.73 -19.15
N LYS A 293 8.43 -12.47 -19.92
CA LYS A 293 9.79 -12.85 -19.53
C LYS A 293 10.78 -11.93 -20.22
N ILE A 294 11.56 -11.20 -19.43
CA ILE A 294 12.65 -10.35 -19.91
C ILE A 294 13.95 -10.91 -19.35
N LEU A 295 14.90 -11.23 -20.23
CA LEU A 295 16.21 -11.80 -19.84
C LEU A 295 16.10 -13.07 -18.96
N GLY A 296 15.07 -13.88 -19.16
CA GLY A 296 14.84 -15.11 -18.37
C GLY A 296 14.15 -14.89 -17.02
N HIS A 297 13.95 -13.64 -16.61
CA HIS A 297 13.24 -13.25 -15.39
C HIS A 297 11.77 -12.97 -15.69
N LEU A 298 10.88 -13.41 -14.80
CA LEU A 298 9.46 -13.07 -14.90
C LEU A 298 9.28 -11.61 -14.50
N THR A 299 8.54 -10.88 -15.32
CA THR A 299 8.20 -9.49 -15.07
C THR A 299 6.71 -9.29 -15.31
N ALA A 300 6.10 -8.37 -14.57
CA ALA A 300 4.71 -8.02 -14.80
C ALA A 300 4.51 -6.52 -14.90
N LEU A 301 3.82 -6.10 -15.95
CA LEU A 301 3.31 -4.74 -16.08
C LEU A 301 1.87 -4.73 -15.61
N ASN A 302 1.58 -3.97 -14.57
CA ASN A 302 0.27 -3.85 -13.96
C ASN A 302 -0.25 -2.43 -14.13
N TYR A 303 -1.52 -2.31 -14.45
CA TYR A 303 -2.22 -1.05 -14.56
C TYR A 303 -3.49 -1.11 -13.72
N ALA A 304 -3.78 -0.04 -12.99
CA ALA A 304 -5.02 0.13 -12.26
C ALA A 304 -5.70 1.45 -12.60
N PHE A 305 -7.01 1.40 -12.58
CA PHE A 305 -7.91 2.50 -12.83
C PHE A 305 -8.94 2.57 -11.71
N SER A 306 -9.05 3.72 -11.08
CA SER A 306 -10.03 3.99 -10.03
C SER A 306 -10.88 5.19 -10.44
N PRO A 307 -12.12 4.98 -10.92
CA PRO A 307 -13.05 6.08 -11.16
C PRO A 307 -13.48 6.68 -9.82
N THR A 308 -13.44 8.00 -9.73
CA THR A 308 -13.89 8.75 -8.56
C THR A 308 -14.93 9.76 -8.99
N LEU A 309 -16.09 9.77 -8.34
CA LEU A 309 -17.18 10.70 -8.65
C LEU A 309 -16.92 12.10 -8.08
N ASP A 310 -16.15 12.19 -7.00
CA ASP A 310 -15.87 13.44 -6.27
C ASP A 310 -14.46 14.02 -6.53
N SER A 311 -13.62 13.36 -7.33
CA SER A 311 -12.29 13.88 -7.69
C SER A 311 -12.31 14.55 -9.06
N LEU A 312 -11.33 15.45 -9.27
CA LEU A 312 -11.18 16.21 -10.52
C LEU A 312 -10.82 15.33 -11.73
N SER A 313 -10.26 14.15 -11.49
CA SER A 313 -10.01 13.12 -12.51
C SER A 313 -9.88 11.74 -11.86
N PRO A 314 -10.02 10.64 -12.61
CA PRO A 314 -9.71 9.30 -12.13
C PRO A 314 -8.23 9.16 -11.74
N ASP A 315 -7.95 8.21 -10.85
CA ASP A 315 -6.57 7.83 -10.51
C ASP A 315 -6.08 6.73 -11.46
N HIS A 316 -4.85 6.89 -11.95
CA HIS A 316 -4.18 5.93 -12.83
C HIS A 316 -2.88 5.47 -12.17
N VAL A 317 -2.70 4.16 -12.02
CA VAL A 317 -1.48 3.59 -11.42
C VAL A 317 -0.85 2.62 -12.39
N LEU A 318 0.44 2.81 -12.68
CA LEU A 318 1.27 1.90 -13.45
C LEU A 318 2.33 1.29 -12.55
N THR A 319 2.43 -0.03 -12.52
CA THR A 319 3.42 -0.75 -11.71
C THR A 319 4.16 -1.75 -12.56
N TRP A 320 5.48 -1.79 -12.43
CA TRP A 320 6.34 -2.79 -13.03
C TRP A 320 7.02 -3.61 -11.94
N SER A 321 6.76 -4.91 -11.91
CA SER A 321 7.40 -5.85 -11.00
C SER A 321 8.38 -6.77 -11.74
N PHE A 322 9.46 -7.14 -11.04
CA PHE A 322 10.53 -8.01 -11.54
C PHE A 322 10.86 -9.07 -10.50
N ASP A 323 10.80 -10.34 -10.91
CA ASP A 323 11.14 -11.48 -10.08
C ASP A 323 12.54 -12.03 -10.44
N PHE A 324 13.44 -12.17 -9.45
CA PHE A 324 14.83 -12.59 -9.66
C PHE A 324 15.42 -13.46 -8.53
#